data_AF-A0AA86W164-F1
#
_entry.id   AF-A0AA86W164-F1
#
_cell.length_a   1.000
_cell.length_b   1.000
_cell.length_c   1.000
_cell.angle_alpha   90.00
_cell.angle_beta   90.00
_cell.angle_gamma   90.00
#
_symmetry.space_group_name_H-M   'P 1'
#
loop_
_entity.id
_entity.type
_entity.pdbx_description
1 polymer ?
#
loop_
_entity_poly.entity_id
_entity_poly.type
_entity_poly.pdbx_seq_one_letter_code
_entity_poly.pdbx_strand_id
1 'polypeptide(L)'
;MGFYLNIKSKAFRLKRFLLGHGGRKGKHKVAKKPLWMMPITYGYHVVEHNMTRDDSDNSDFDSVVARREEMNQTELWYFGIFDALMGDRVSKYMQAHFFDKKLQENHIRSKSKETLKRAYLGVRAKIREEHKLVETSRMGSASVMLINGEKLVVANMGDYRTVVCRDGIAHQTISTYQQSEKVHWSRRLFAGI
;
A
#
# COMPACT_ATOMS: atom_id res chain seq x y z
N MET A 1 -5.86 23.72 -35.97
CA MET A 1 -6.46 22.40 -36.26
C MET A 1 -5.32 21.39 -36.31
N GLY A 2 -4.86 20.83 -35.19
CA GLY A 2 -5.55 19.79 -34.43
C GLY A 2 -4.80 18.47 -34.65
N PHE A 3 -3.62 18.31 -34.03
CA PHE A 3 -2.81 17.09 -34.10
C PHE A 3 -3.42 16.00 -33.22
N TYR A 4 -3.79 14.87 -33.82
CA TYR A 4 -4.26 13.68 -33.11
C TYR A 4 -3.05 12.89 -32.59
N LEU A 5 -2.87 12.82 -31.27
CA LEU A 5 -1.96 11.83 -30.65
C LEU A 5 -2.73 10.54 -30.39
N ASN A 6 -2.48 9.54 -31.24
CA ASN A 6 -3.03 8.19 -31.13
C ASN A 6 -2.17 7.38 -30.14
N ILE A 7 -2.54 7.36 -28.86
CA ILE A 7 -1.87 6.54 -27.85
C ILE A 7 -2.46 5.13 -27.89
N LYS A 8 -1.93 4.30 -28.80
CA LYS A 8 -2.06 2.83 -28.72
C LYS A 8 -1.11 2.33 -27.62
N SER A 9 -1.57 2.20 -26.38
CA SER A 9 -0.85 1.42 -25.38
C SER A 9 -1.11 -0.07 -25.62
N LYS A 10 -0.07 -0.75 -26.14
CA LYS A 10 -0.01 -2.20 -26.35
C LYS A 10 -0.20 -2.90 -25.00
N ALA A 11 -1.08 -3.89 -24.96
CA ALA A 11 -1.17 -4.81 -23.84
C ALA A 11 0.20 -5.47 -23.60
N PHE A 12 0.83 -5.21 -22.47
CA PHE A 12 2.00 -5.96 -22.03
C PHE A 12 1.54 -7.31 -21.50
N ARG A 13 1.57 -8.33 -22.36
CA ARG A 13 1.52 -9.73 -21.94
C ARG A 13 2.86 -10.06 -21.28
N LEU A 14 2.88 -10.18 -19.95
CA LEU A 14 4.00 -10.83 -19.27
C LEU A 14 4.12 -12.25 -19.87
N LYS A 15 5.25 -12.54 -20.53
CA LYS A 15 5.50 -13.89 -21.06
C LYS A 15 5.50 -14.86 -19.88
N ARG A 16 4.49 -15.73 -19.85
CA ARG A 16 4.48 -16.93 -19.02
C ARG A 16 5.69 -17.76 -19.45
N PHE A 17 6.69 -17.91 -18.57
CA PHE A 17 7.72 -18.92 -18.77
C PHE A 17 7.03 -20.29 -18.72
N LEU A 18 6.70 -20.83 -19.88
CA LEU A 18 6.35 -22.24 -20.01
C LEU A 18 7.67 -23.01 -19.93
N LEU A 19 7.96 -23.58 -18.76
CA LEU A 19 8.93 -24.66 -18.66
C LEU A 19 8.40 -25.81 -19.53
N GLY A 20 9.12 -26.11 -20.61
CA GLY A 20 8.75 -27.12 -21.58
C GLY A 20 8.54 -28.50 -20.94
N HIS A 21 7.46 -29.16 -21.34
CA HIS A 21 7.25 -30.57 -21.07
C HIS A 21 8.24 -31.37 -21.93
N GLY A 22 9.27 -31.94 -21.29
CA GLY A 22 10.24 -32.80 -21.96
C GLY A 22 11.00 -33.66 -20.95
N GLY A 23 10.41 -34.80 -20.57
CA GLY A 23 11.14 -36.03 -20.22
C GLY A 23 11.82 -36.14 -18.85
N ARG A 24 11.38 -37.18 -18.12
CA ARG A 24 12.06 -37.99 -17.09
C ARG A 24 11.93 -37.59 -15.61
N LYS A 25 11.52 -38.63 -14.87
CA LYS A 25 11.18 -38.69 -13.45
C LYS A 25 12.38 -38.38 -12.57
N GLY A 26 12.19 -37.45 -11.64
CA GLY A 26 12.91 -37.36 -10.38
C GLY A 26 12.02 -36.60 -9.41
N LYS A 27 11.41 -37.29 -8.44
CA LYS A 27 10.70 -36.63 -7.32
C LYS A 27 11.74 -36.04 -6.36
N HIS A 28 12.49 -35.03 -6.80
CA HIS A 28 13.09 -34.11 -5.86
C HIS A 28 11.98 -33.17 -5.42
N LYS A 29 11.47 -33.39 -4.19
CA LYS A 29 10.78 -32.32 -3.47
C LYS A 29 11.79 -31.18 -3.38
N VAL A 30 11.67 -30.19 -4.27
CA VAL A 30 12.33 -28.90 -4.05
C VAL A 30 11.83 -28.45 -2.69
N ALA A 31 12.71 -28.48 -1.68
CA ALA A 31 12.38 -27.97 -0.37
C ALA A 31 11.89 -26.54 -0.59
N LYS A 32 10.61 -26.29 -0.29
CA LYS A 32 10.10 -24.92 -0.26
C LYS A 32 10.99 -24.20 0.74
N LYS A 33 11.83 -23.28 0.26
CA LYS A 33 12.57 -22.40 1.17
C LYS A 33 11.52 -21.78 2.09
N PRO A 34 11.75 -21.78 3.41
CA PRO A 34 10.85 -21.08 4.32
C PRO A 34 10.63 -19.65 3.81
N LEU A 35 9.41 -19.12 3.86
CA LEU A 35 9.11 -17.82 3.23
C LEU A 35 9.90 -16.66 3.83
N TRP A 36 10.37 -16.81 5.06
CA TRP A 36 11.31 -15.88 5.70
C TRP A 36 12.67 -15.79 4.98
N MET A 37 12.98 -16.70 4.05
CA MET A 37 14.19 -16.68 3.21
C MET A 37 13.96 -16.08 1.81
N MET A 38 12.75 -15.65 1.45
CA MET A 38 12.54 -14.94 0.17
C MET A 38 12.77 -13.44 0.40
N PRO A 39 13.83 -12.84 -0.18
CA PRO A 39 14.09 -11.42 0.02
C PRO A 39 12.97 -10.59 -0.60
N ILE A 40 12.35 -9.74 0.22
CA ILE A 40 11.41 -8.73 -0.25
C ILE A 40 12.22 -7.63 -0.93
N THR A 41 11.85 -7.30 -2.15
CA THR A 41 12.42 -6.19 -2.92
C THR A 41 11.35 -5.13 -3.11
N TYR A 42 11.75 -3.87 -3.05
CA TYR A 42 10.85 -2.74 -3.26
C TYR A 42 11.59 -1.63 -4.01
N GLY A 43 10.81 -0.75 -4.63
CA GLY A 43 11.29 0.45 -5.30
C GLY A 43 10.15 1.42 -5.46
N TYR A 44 10.47 2.71 -5.52
CA TYR A 44 9.52 3.78 -5.78
C TYR A 44 10.18 4.86 -6.60
N HIS A 45 9.36 5.65 -7.27
CA HIS A 45 9.80 6.81 -8.04
C HIS A 45 8.74 7.90 -7.88
N VAL A 46 9.20 9.10 -7.52
CA VAL A 46 8.36 10.30 -7.39
C VAL A 46 8.81 11.25 -8.50
N VAL A 47 7.85 11.76 -9.27
CA VAL A 47 8.11 12.73 -10.33
C VAL A 47 7.50 14.04 -9.88
N GLU A 48 8.35 15.03 -9.65
CA GLU A 48 7.92 16.40 -9.44
C GLU A 48 7.46 16.98 -10.78
N HIS A 49 6.30 17.63 -10.78
CA HIS A 49 5.86 18.39 -11.92
C HIS A 49 6.19 19.86 -11.67
N ASN A 50 7.15 20.40 -12.41
CA ASN A 50 7.58 21.80 -12.28
C ASN A 50 6.46 22.74 -12.76
N MET A 51 5.52 23.04 -11.88
CA MET A 51 4.71 24.25 -12.00
C MET A 51 5.59 25.38 -11.47
N THR A 52 6.04 26.26 -12.36
CA THR A 52 6.69 27.52 -12.01
C THR A 52 5.75 28.34 -11.13
N ARG A 53 5.83 28.19 -9.81
CA ARG A 53 5.26 29.11 -8.82
C ARG A 53 6.38 29.53 -7.89
N ASP A 54 6.51 30.85 -7.78
CA ASP A 54 7.32 31.59 -6.83
C ASP A 54 7.41 30.88 -5.46
N ASP A 55 8.64 30.76 -4.97
CA ASP A 55 9.11 30.67 -3.58
C ASP A 55 8.06 30.52 -2.45
N SER A 56 7.26 29.45 -2.46
CA SER A 56 6.48 29.08 -1.28
C SER A 56 6.46 27.56 -1.09
N ASP A 57 7.15 27.15 -0.01
CA ASP A 57 7.07 25.90 0.75
C ASP A 57 6.98 24.57 -0.02
N ASN A 58 7.85 23.61 0.32
CA ASN A 58 7.88 22.24 -0.22
C ASN A 58 6.65 21.38 0.18
N SER A 59 5.51 22.00 0.52
CA SER A 59 4.32 21.39 1.11
C SER A 59 3.26 20.93 0.11
N ASP A 60 3.53 21.01 -1.20
CA ASP A 60 2.52 20.69 -2.23
C ASP A 60 2.71 19.31 -2.88
N PHE A 61 3.77 18.58 -2.52
CA PHE A 61 4.10 17.31 -3.16
C PHE A 61 3.68 16.08 -2.36
N ASP A 62 3.26 15.04 -3.09
CA ASP A 62 3.02 13.73 -2.54
C ASP A 62 4.29 13.16 -1.90
N SER A 63 4.10 12.54 -0.73
CA SER A 63 5.18 11.89 0.01
C SER A 63 5.07 10.37 -0.11
N VAL A 64 6.22 9.71 -0.15
CA VAL A 64 6.32 8.25 -0.13
C VAL A 64 7.06 7.80 1.12
N VAL A 65 6.54 6.75 1.76
CA VAL A 65 7.17 6.08 2.89
C VAL A 65 7.44 4.64 2.51
N ALA A 66 8.65 4.19 2.76
CA ALA A 66 9.03 2.78 2.73
C ALA A 66 9.87 2.49 3.96
N ARG A 67 9.39 1.59 4.82
CA ARG A 67 10.03 1.28 6.09
C ARG A 67 9.98 -0.22 6.34
N ARG A 68 11.08 -0.77 6.85
CA ARG A 68 11.16 -2.13 7.37
C ARG A 68 11.36 -2.07 8.88
N GLU A 69 10.64 -2.90 9.62
CA GLU A 69 10.77 -3.06 11.06
C GLU A 69 10.75 -4.54 11.42
N GLU A 70 11.43 -4.90 12.50
CA GLU A 70 11.32 -6.22 13.11
C GLU A 70 10.69 -6.08 14.50
N MET A 71 9.55 -6.72 14.72
CA MET A 71 8.81 -6.64 15.98
C MET A 71 8.49 -8.05 16.45
N ASN A 72 9.09 -8.49 17.58
CA ASN A 72 8.83 -9.80 18.16
C ASN A 72 8.93 -10.94 17.12
N GLN A 73 10.08 -11.02 16.44
CA GLN A 73 10.36 -12.02 15.38
C GLN A 73 9.40 -11.95 14.18
N THR A 74 8.60 -10.89 14.08
CA THR A 74 7.74 -10.59 12.94
C THR A 74 8.39 -9.52 12.11
N GLU A 75 8.63 -9.83 10.84
CA GLU A 75 9.08 -8.85 9.87
C GLU A 75 7.90 -8.01 9.38
N LEU A 76 8.06 -6.69 9.42
CA LEU A 76 7.07 -5.73 8.99
C LEU A 76 7.64 -4.83 7.91
N TRP A 77 6.86 -4.65 6.85
CA TRP A 77 7.14 -3.68 5.81
C TRP A 77 5.97 -2.73 5.68
N TYR A 78 6.23 -1.45 5.89
CA TYR A 78 5.25 -0.39 5.76
C TYR A 78 5.56 0.47 4.54
N PHE A 79 4.61 0.50 3.62
CA PHE A 79 4.65 1.32 2.43
C PHE A 79 3.49 2.31 2.47
N GLY A 80 3.71 3.53 2.01
CA GLY A 80 2.64 4.51 1.91
C GLY A 80 2.93 5.58 0.88
N ILE A 81 1.88 6.06 0.24
CA ILE A 81 1.87 7.23 -0.63
C ILE A 81 0.78 8.14 -0.07
N PHE A 82 1.13 9.39 0.18
CA PHE A 82 0.25 10.33 0.85
C PHE A 82 0.28 11.67 0.15
N ASP A 83 -0.88 12.28 0.04
CA ASP A 83 -1.02 13.72 -0.14
C ASP A 83 -0.16 14.47 0.89
N ALA A 84 0.39 15.61 0.48
CA ALA A 84 1.37 16.39 1.22
C ALA A 84 0.93 16.73 2.66
N LEU A 85 -0.35 17.03 2.84
CA LEU A 85 -0.91 17.41 4.14
C LEU A 85 -1.09 16.21 5.09
N MET A 86 -1.11 14.99 4.55
CA MET A 86 -1.38 13.76 5.31
C MET A 86 -0.13 13.01 5.73
N GLY A 87 0.90 12.97 4.88
CA GLY A 87 2.00 12.02 4.98
C GLY A 87 2.72 12.05 6.32
N ASP A 88 3.20 13.24 6.71
CA ASP A 88 3.90 13.43 7.98
C ASP A 88 2.99 13.11 9.18
N ARG A 89 1.74 13.57 9.16
CA ARG A 89 0.79 13.39 10.25
C ARG A 89 0.42 11.92 10.46
N VAL A 90 0.17 11.18 9.38
CA VAL A 90 -0.12 9.73 9.44
C VAL A 90 1.11 8.96 9.90
N SER A 91 2.29 9.30 9.37
CA SER A 91 3.54 8.62 9.72
C SER A 91 3.91 8.81 11.20
N LYS A 92 3.80 10.04 11.72
CA LYS A 92 3.99 10.33 13.15
C LYS A 92 2.99 9.59 14.03
N TYR A 93 1.72 9.52 13.63
CA TYR A 93 0.72 8.74 14.37
C TYR A 93 1.07 7.25 14.40
N MET A 94 1.48 6.68 13.26
CA MET A 94 1.89 5.28 13.18
C MET A 94 3.14 5.00 14.02
N GLN A 95 4.11 5.92 14.05
CA GLN A 95 5.27 5.84 14.94
C GLN A 95 4.82 5.70 16.40
N ALA A 96 4.12 6.71 16.92
CA ALA A 96 3.77 6.79 18.33
C ALA A 96 2.77 5.70 18.80
N HIS A 97 1.90 5.22 17.89
CA HIS A 97 0.80 4.33 18.27
C HIS A 97 0.92 2.90 17.78
N PHE A 98 1.92 2.58 16.95
CA PHE A 98 2.17 1.23 16.46
C PHE A 98 3.64 0.84 16.58
N PHE A 99 4.55 1.57 15.93
CA PHE A 99 5.98 1.18 15.86
C PHE A 99 6.73 1.35 17.18
N ASP A 100 6.41 2.35 17.99
CA ASP A 100 7.04 2.52 19.31
C ASP A 100 6.47 1.57 20.37
N LYS A 101 5.41 0.83 20.04
CA LYS A 101 4.73 -0.06 20.98
C LYS A 101 5.27 -1.47 20.91
N LYS A 102 5.48 -2.07 22.08
CA LYS A 102 5.72 -3.51 22.22
C LYS A 102 4.40 -4.27 22.04
N LEU A 103 4.14 -4.76 20.82
CA LEU A 103 2.92 -5.50 20.47
C LEU A 103 3.19 -6.99 20.41
N GLN A 104 2.38 -7.79 21.11
CA GLN A 104 2.41 -9.26 20.97
C GLN A 104 2.15 -9.66 19.51
N GLU A 105 2.85 -10.70 19.02
CA GLU A 105 2.81 -11.17 17.63
C GLU A 105 1.37 -11.38 17.12
N ASN A 106 0.54 -12.06 17.92
CA ASN A 106 -0.85 -12.36 17.60
C ASN A 106 -1.74 -11.11 17.41
N HIS A 107 -1.33 -9.95 17.93
CA HIS A 107 -2.06 -8.69 17.86
C HIS A 107 -1.54 -7.75 16.78
N ILE A 108 -0.36 -7.99 16.19
CA ILE A 108 0.25 -7.10 15.19
C ILE A 108 -0.72 -6.78 14.06
N ARG A 109 -1.38 -7.79 13.48
CA ARG A 109 -2.31 -7.58 12.36
C ARG A 109 -3.54 -6.76 12.74
N SER A 110 -4.19 -7.09 13.85
CA SER A 110 -5.40 -6.38 14.28
C SER A 110 -5.07 -4.95 14.69
N LYS A 111 -3.94 -4.74 15.38
CA LYS A 111 -3.44 -3.43 15.76
C LYS A 111 -2.98 -2.60 14.57
N SER A 112 -2.36 -3.21 13.55
CA SER A 112 -2.04 -2.51 12.29
C SER A 112 -3.29 -1.91 11.67
N LYS A 113 -4.35 -2.72 11.54
CA LYS A 113 -5.63 -2.28 10.98
C LYS A 113 -6.29 -1.18 11.81
N GLU A 114 -6.30 -1.36 13.13
CA GLU A 114 -6.89 -0.39 14.06
C GLU A 114 -6.13 0.95 14.04
N THR A 115 -4.81 0.91 14.18
CA THR A 115 -3.98 2.13 14.24
C THR A 115 -4.01 2.86 12.90
N LEU A 116 -3.91 2.17 11.76
CA LEU A 116 -4.05 2.82 10.45
C LEU A 116 -5.41 3.49 10.29
N LYS A 117 -6.50 2.82 10.67
CA LYS A 117 -7.84 3.40 10.64
C LYS A 117 -7.92 4.67 11.50
N ARG A 118 -7.38 4.63 12.72
CA ARG A 118 -7.39 5.79 13.63
C ARG A 118 -6.51 6.92 13.11
N ALA A 119 -5.35 6.61 12.54
CA ALA A 119 -4.44 7.59 11.96
C ALA A 119 -5.15 8.38 10.85
N TYR A 120 -5.73 7.68 9.88
CA TYR A 120 -6.39 8.30 8.73
C TYR A 120 -7.61 9.13 9.15
N LEU A 121 -8.47 8.58 10.03
CA LEU A 121 -9.66 9.30 10.50
C LEU A 121 -9.29 10.53 11.35
N GLY A 122 -8.32 10.40 12.25
CA GLY A 122 -7.87 11.49 13.10
C GLY A 122 -7.19 12.60 12.29
N VAL A 123 -6.33 12.24 11.34
CA VAL A 123 -5.67 13.21 10.46
C VAL A 123 -6.69 13.91 9.57
N ARG A 124 -7.63 13.18 8.96
CA ARG A 124 -8.69 13.77 8.15
C ARG A 124 -9.58 14.73 8.95
N ALA A 125 -9.92 14.39 10.19
CA ALA A 125 -10.70 15.26 11.06
C ALA A 125 -9.97 16.57 11.36
N LYS A 126 -8.70 16.49 11.78
CA LYS A 126 -7.87 17.68 12.06
C LYS A 126 -7.74 18.58 10.84
N ILE A 127 -7.46 18.00 9.67
CA ILE A 127 -7.31 18.79 8.45
C ILE A 127 -8.62 19.46 8.05
N ARG A 128 -9.77 18.81 8.27
CA ARG A 128 -11.09 19.42 8.03
C ARG A 128 -11.39 20.60 8.97
N GLU A 129 -10.81 20.60 10.17
CA GLU A 129 -10.92 21.72 11.11
C GLU A 129 -9.99 22.88 10.72
N GLU A 130 -8.78 22.56 10.24
CA GLU A 130 -7.76 23.55 9.85
C GLU A 130 -8.02 24.19 8.47
N HIS A 131 -8.57 23.44 7.51
CA HIS A 131 -8.79 23.85 6.12
C HIS A 131 -10.26 23.89 5.71
N LYS A 132 -10.62 24.74 4.74
CA LYS A 132 -11.99 24.80 4.19
C LYS A 132 -12.35 23.47 3.49
N LEU A 133 -13.64 23.10 3.53
CA LEU A 133 -14.18 21.85 2.96
C LEU A 133 -13.82 21.58 1.47
N VAL A 134 -13.55 22.63 0.69
CA VAL A 134 -13.24 22.49 -0.75
C VAL A 134 -11.82 21.93 -0.96
N GLU A 135 -10.84 22.37 -0.17
CA GLU A 135 -9.45 21.88 -0.24
C GLU A 135 -9.34 20.43 0.21
N THR A 136 -10.15 20.04 1.20
CA THR A 136 -10.15 18.67 1.75
C THR A 136 -10.79 17.61 0.84
N SER A 137 -11.48 18.01 -0.23
CA SER A 137 -12.18 17.08 -1.13
C SER A 137 -11.24 16.24 -2.01
N ARG A 138 -10.02 16.71 -2.26
CA ARG A 138 -9.04 16.03 -3.14
C ARG A 138 -7.99 15.20 -2.38
N MET A 139 -8.00 15.27 -1.06
CA MET A 139 -6.96 14.65 -0.24
C MET A 139 -7.10 13.14 -0.21
N GLY A 140 -5.96 12.45 -0.28
CA GLY A 140 -5.95 11.01 -0.27
C GLY A 140 -4.63 10.39 0.14
N SER A 141 -4.66 9.08 0.25
CA SER A 141 -3.49 8.28 0.60
C SER A 141 -3.76 6.80 0.37
N ALA A 142 -2.71 6.05 0.10
CA ALA A 142 -2.72 4.60 0.09
C ALA A 142 -1.53 4.08 0.90
N SER A 143 -1.78 3.17 1.84
CA SER A 143 -0.72 2.50 2.56
C SER A 143 -0.96 1.02 2.75
N VAL A 144 0.14 0.28 2.89
CA VAL A 144 0.20 -1.16 2.98
C VAL A 144 1.15 -1.54 4.10
N MET A 145 0.69 -2.39 5.02
CA MET A 145 1.52 -3.13 5.95
C MET A 145 1.61 -4.58 5.48
N LEU A 146 2.81 -5.05 5.17
CA LEU A 146 3.12 -6.44 4.84
C LEU A 146 3.81 -7.09 6.05
N ILE A 147 3.25 -8.21 6.50
CA ILE A 147 3.64 -8.92 7.72
C ILE A 147 4.17 -10.29 7.32
N ASN A 148 5.43 -10.58 7.65
CA ASN A 148 6.18 -11.80 7.32
C ASN A 148 6.17 -12.15 5.82
N GLY A 149 6.03 -11.16 4.93
CA GLY A 149 5.91 -11.41 3.49
C GLY A 149 4.62 -12.09 3.04
N GLU A 150 3.67 -12.34 3.95
CA GLU A 150 2.48 -13.17 3.68
C GLU A 150 1.18 -12.40 3.83
N LYS A 151 1.04 -11.62 4.91
CA LYS A 151 -0.23 -11.00 5.30
C LYS A 151 -0.19 -9.52 5.01
N LEU A 152 -1.23 -9.02 4.33
CA LEU A 152 -1.36 -7.61 3.97
C LEU A 152 -2.47 -6.94 4.78
N VAL A 153 -2.21 -5.72 5.23
CA VAL A 153 -3.20 -4.75 5.71
C VAL A 153 -3.12 -3.54 4.80
N VAL A 154 -4.22 -3.18 4.14
CA VAL A 154 -4.27 -2.09 3.17
C VAL A 154 -5.23 -1.02 3.68
N ALA A 155 -4.83 0.24 3.55
CA ALA A 155 -5.66 1.42 3.81
C ALA A 155 -5.61 2.32 2.57
N ASN A 156 -6.78 2.66 2.02
CA ASN A 156 -6.91 3.60 0.90
C ASN A 156 -7.89 4.71 1.30
N MET A 157 -7.60 5.94 0.91
CA MET A 157 -8.43 7.13 1.09
C MET A 157 -8.31 8.04 -0.13
N GLY A 158 -9.41 8.69 -0.52
CA GLY A 158 -9.46 9.53 -1.72
C GLY A 158 -9.26 8.71 -3.00
N ASP A 159 -8.54 9.27 -3.96
CA ASP A 159 -8.34 8.70 -5.30
C ASP A 159 -7.09 7.82 -5.41
N TYR A 160 -6.32 7.68 -4.33
CA TYR A 160 -5.17 6.78 -4.26
C TYR A 160 -5.66 5.33 -4.22
N ARG A 161 -4.88 4.44 -4.85
CA ARG A 161 -5.26 3.03 -5.04
C ARG A 161 -4.08 2.12 -4.74
N THR A 162 -4.41 1.01 -4.08
CA THR A 162 -3.50 -0.13 -3.95
C THR A 162 -3.96 -1.23 -4.90
N VAL A 163 -3.02 -1.83 -5.63
CA VAL A 163 -3.28 -2.98 -6.50
C VAL A 163 -2.35 -4.11 -6.08
N VAL A 164 -2.92 -5.29 -5.81
CA VAL A 164 -2.18 -6.50 -5.47
C VAL A 164 -2.21 -7.44 -6.67
N CYS A 165 -1.04 -7.81 -7.19
CA CYS A 165 -0.93 -8.81 -8.25
C CYS A 165 -0.58 -10.17 -7.67
N ARG A 166 -1.33 -11.21 -8.05
CA ARG A 166 -1.08 -12.60 -7.67
C ARG A 166 -1.34 -13.50 -8.87
N ASP A 167 -0.41 -14.42 -9.15
CA ASP A 167 -0.53 -15.39 -10.25
C ASP A 167 -0.85 -14.74 -11.61
N GLY A 168 -0.32 -13.54 -11.85
CA GLY A 168 -0.57 -12.76 -13.07
C GLY A 168 -1.94 -12.06 -13.12
N ILE A 169 -2.69 -12.05 -12.02
CA ILE A 169 -4.00 -11.40 -11.90
C ILE A 169 -3.89 -10.20 -10.97
N ALA A 170 -4.28 -9.02 -11.47
CA ALA A 170 -4.34 -7.80 -10.70
C ALA A 170 -5.66 -7.69 -9.93
N HIS A 171 -5.56 -7.41 -8.64
CA HIS A 171 -6.67 -7.16 -7.74
C HIS A 171 -6.54 -5.76 -7.17
N GLN A 172 -7.39 -4.84 -7.63
CA GLN A 172 -7.51 -3.53 -7.00
C GLN A 172 -8.19 -3.68 -5.65
N THR A 173 -7.55 -3.17 -4.60
CA THR A 173 -8.12 -3.20 -3.25
C THR A 173 -9.16 -2.07 -3.13
N ILE A 174 -10.44 -2.44 -3.01
CA ILE A 174 -11.52 -1.47 -2.81
C ILE A 174 -11.42 -0.93 -1.37
N SER A 175 -11.56 0.38 -1.18
CA SER A 175 -11.62 0.95 0.17
C SER A 175 -12.85 0.39 0.89
N THR A 176 -12.72 -0.06 2.13
CA THR A 176 -13.89 -0.33 2.98
C THR A 176 -14.54 0.98 3.47
N TYR A 177 -14.46 2.07 2.69
CA TYR A 177 -15.09 3.34 2.99
C TYR A 177 -16.13 3.65 1.92
N GLN A 178 -17.13 2.77 1.81
CA GLN A 178 -18.42 3.10 1.23
C GLN A 178 -19.43 3.16 2.38
N GLN A 179 -20.06 4.33 2.55
CA GLN A 179 -21.40 4.41 3.13
C GLN A 179 -22.30 3.46 2.33
N SER A 180 -22.62 2.28 2.87
CA SER A 180 -23.84 1.55 2.52
C SER A 180 -24.16 0.55 3.62
N GLU A 181 -25.45 0.43 3.94
CA GLU A 181 -26.01 -0.38 5.03
C GLU A 181 -25.94 -1.90 4.81
N LYS A 182 -25.06 -2.39 3.93
CA LYS A 182 -24.86 -3.83 3.71
C LYS A 182 -23.37 -4.16 3.69
N VAL A 183 -22.89 -4.61 4.84
CA VAL A 183 -21.52 -5.03 5.07
C VAL A 183 -21.26 -6.36 4.37
N HIS A 184 -20.78 -6.31 3.13
CA HIS A 184 -20.18 -7.48 2.49
C HIS A 184 -18.68 -7.48 2.79
N TRP A 185 -18.29 -8.14 3.88
CA TRP A 185 -16.89 -8.48 4.09
C TRP A 185 -16.47 -9.43 2.97
N SER A 186 -15.71 -8.96 1.98
CA SER A 186 -14.97 -9.89 1.12
C SER A 186 -13.86 -10.50 1.98
N ARG A 187 -14.15 -11.67 2.54
CA ARG A 187 -13.15 -12.63 3.04
C ARG A 187 -12.29 -13.08 1.86
N ARG A 188 -11.37 -12.25 1.39
CA ARG A 188 -10.26 -12.71 0.56
C ARG A 188 -9.00 -12.67 1.40
N LEU A 189 -8.85 -13.76 2.16
CA LEU A 189 -7.62 -14.11 2.84
C LEU A 189 -6.64 -14.54 1.76
N PHE A 190 -5.68 -13.68 1.48
CA PHE A 190 -4.43 -14.11 0.91
C PHE A 190 -3.60 -14.70 2.06
N ALA A 191 -3.83 -15.99 2.34
CA ALA A 191 -2.89 -16.77 3.14
C ALA A 191 -1.64 -16.99 2.28
N GLY A 192 -0.48 -16.60 2.78
CA GLY A 192 0.80 -17.14 2.32
C GLY A 192 0.90 -18.59 2.81
N ILE A 193 1.41 -19.47 1.96
CA ILE A 193 1.82 -20.83 2.33
C ILE A 193 3.21 -20.73 2.89
#